data_AF-A0A6H1RFL7-F1
#
_entry.id   AF-A0A6H1RFL7-F1
#
_cell.length_a   1.000
_cell.length_b   1.000
_cell.length_c   1.000
_cell.angle_alpha   90.00
_cell.angle_beta   90.00
_cell.angle_gamma   90.00
#
_symmetry.space_group_name_H-M   'P 1'
#
loop_
_entity.id
_entity.type
_entity.pdbx_description
1 polymer ?
#
loop_
_entity_poly.entity_id
_entity_poly.type
_entity_poly.pdbx_seq_one_letter_code
_entity_poly.pdbx_strand_id
1 'polypeptide(L)'
;MSTEPALSSQAFAAQSAEAAAAGVEPARSPSAELPTAPCSVVWSGGHSYVREGSTGARWAGVDDRGRARFLTDADLRRRGWSHRQA
;
A
#
# COMPACT_ATOMS: atom_id res chain seq x y z
N MET A 1 42.37 30.43 -7.38
CA MET A 1 41.74 30.93 -8.62
C MET A 1 40.81 29.84 -9.12
N SER A 2 39.55 30.22 -9.36
CA SER A 2 38.56 29.54 -10.21
C SER A 2 37.91 28.27 -9.62
N THR A 3 36.77 28.35 -8.92
CA THR A 3 35.36 28.51 -9.40
C THR A 3 34.75 27.22 -9.98
N GLU A 4 33.89 26.59 -9.16
CA GLU A 4 32.51 26.07 -9.47
C GLU A 4 32.33 24.97 -10.55
N PRO A 5 31.34 24.05 -10.42
CA PRO A 5 30.01 24.32 -9.86
C PRO A 5 29.47 23.36 -8.80
N ALA A 6 28.76 23.95 -7.85
CA ALA A 6 27.61 23.33 -7.20
C ALA A 6 26.48 23.24 -8.23
N LEU A 7 26.07 22.03 -8.61
CA LEU A 7 24.72 21.72 -9.13
C LEU A 7 24.59 20.22 -9.42
N SER A 8 23.83 19.52 -8.58
CA SER A 8 22.99 18.37 -8.94
C SER A 8 22.24 18.00 -7.67
N SER A 9 21.15 18.71 -7.33
CA SER A 9 19.83 18.49 -7.93
C SER A 9 19.49 17.00 -7.98
N GLN A 10 19.10 16.42 -6.84
CA GLN A 10 18.10 15.37 -6.83
C GLN A 10 17.19 15.58 -5.63
N ALA A 11 16.01 16.11 -5.94
CA ALA A 11 14.86 16.18 -5.07
C ALA A 11 14.59 14.78 -4.51
N PHE A 12 14.58 14.64 -3.19
CA PHE A 12 14.10 13.45 -2.50
C PHE A 12 12.56 13.43 -2.53
N ALA A 13 11.99 13.56 -3.72
CA ALA A 13 10.57 13.57 -3.99
C ALA A 13 10.26 12.42 -4.95
N ALA A 14 9.34 11.55 -4.53
CA ALA A 14 8.75 10.46 -5.30
C ALA A 14 9.59 9.17 -5.43
N GLN A 15 9.92 8.53 -4.31
CA GLN A 15 10.14 7.07 -4.32
C GLN A 15 8.82 6.27 -4.26
N SER A 16 7.66 6.91 -4.37
CA SER A 16 6.37 6.25 -4.09
C SER A 16 5.62 5.69 -5.30
N ALA A 17 6.17 5.67 -6.52
CA ALA A 17 5.33 5.35 -7.69
C ALA A 17 5.99 4.61 -8.86
N GLU A 18 7.10 3.89 -8.69
CA GLU A 18 7.65 3.09 -9.80
C GLU A 18 7.89 1.64 -9.40
N ALA A 19 6.79 0.88 -9.46
CA ALA A 19 6.83 -0.57 -9.63
C ALA A 19 5.63 -0.99 -10.49
N ALA A 20 5.49 -0.39 -11.67
CA ALA A 20 4.60 -0.91 -12.69
C ALA A 20 5.40 -1.84 -13.62
N ALA A 21 4.87 -3.05 -13.78
CA ALA A 21 5.18 -4.05 -14.81
C ALA A 21 6.36 -5.01 -14.57
N ALA A 22 6.11 -6.05 -13.78
CA ALA A 22 6.54 -7.41 -14.12
C ALA A 22 5.43 -8.39 -13.70
N GLY A 23 4.79 -9.00 -14.69
CA GLY A 23 3.57 -9.78 -14.53
C GLY A 23 3.74 -10.97 -13.59
N VAL A 24 2.84 -11.05 -12.63
CA VAL A 24 2.22 -12.29 -12.14
C VAL A 24 0.87 -11.82 -11.62
N GLU A 25 -0.20 -12.31 -12.23
CA GLU A 25 -1.54 -12.30 -11.63
C GLU A 25 -1.39 -12.64 -10.15
N PRO A 26 -1.73 -11.76 -9.18
CA PRO A 26 -1.74 -12.19 -7.80
C PRO A 26 -2.90 -13.17 -7.72
N ALA A 27 -2.52 -14.46 -7.70
CA ALA A 27 -3.40 -15.58 -7.51
C ALA A 27 -4.44 -15.17 -6.48
N ARG A 28 -5.71 -15.14 -6.90
CA ARG A 28 -6.84 -15.07 -5.98
C ARG A 28 -6.67 -16.27 -5.05
N SER A 29 -5.98 -16.06 -3.95
CA SER A 29 -5.70 -17.06 -2.95
C SER A 29 -6.89 -16.93 -2.00
N PRO A 30 -7.91 -17.80 -2.09
CA PRO A 30 -9.12 -17.67 -1.29
C PRO A 30 -8.88 -17.91 0.21
N SER A 31 -7.62 -17.97 0.65
CA SER A 31 -7.21 -18.37 2.00
C SER A 31 -5.91 -17.70 2.45
N ALA A 32 -5.51 -16.56 1.88
CA ALA A 32 -4.48 -15.76 2.51
C ALA A 32 -5.03 -15.23 3.84
N GLU A 33 -4.38 -15.55 4.95
CA GLU A 33 -4.73 -15.03 6.26
C GLU A 33 -4.29 -13.56 6.34
N LEU A 34 -5.16 -12.67 6.81
CA LEU A 34 -4.80 -11.26 6.91
C LEU A 34 -3.76 -11.08 8.01
N PRO A 35 -2.74 -10.23 7.79
CA PRO A 35 -1.77 -9.90 8.82
C PRO A 35 -2.46 -9.41 10.10
N THR A 36 -2.09 -10.04 11.23
CA THR A 36 -2.65 -9.72 12.55
C THR A 36 -1.81 -8.75 13.39
N ALA A 37 -0.58 -8.49 12.95
CA ALA A 37 0.30 -7.55 13.61
C ALA A 37 -0.21 -6.10 13.46
N PRO A 38 -0.08 -5.26 14.50
CA PRO A 38 -0.44 -3.84 14.41
C PRO A 38 0.37 -3.15 13.32
N CYS A 39 -0.23 -2.16 12.65
CA CYS A 39 0.40 -1.38 11.58
C CYS A 39 0.80 -2.19 10.33
N SER A 40 0.28 -3.41 10.17
CA SER A 40 0.45 -4.17 8.93
C SER A 40 -0.18 -3.44 7.75
N VAL A 41 0.41 -3.55 6.56
CA VAL A 41 -0.10 -2.89 5.34
C VAL A 41 -0.47 -3.95 4.30
N VAL A 42 -1.64 -3.79 3.70
CA VAL A 42 -2.14 -4.60 2.58
C VAL A 42 -2.61 -3.69 1.46
N TRP A 43 -2.71 -4.25 0.26
CA TRP A 43 -3.17 -3.55 -0.94
C TRP A 43 -4.45 -4.17 -1.43
N SER A 44 -5.44 -3.34 -1.76
CA SER A 44 -6.72 -3.79 -2.32
C SER A 44 -7.21 -2.77 -3.32
N GLY A 45 -7.52 -3.21 -4.55
CA GLY A 45 -8.09 -2.34 -5.59
C GLY A 45 -7.25 -1.11 -5.93
N GLY A 46 -5.92 -1.21 -5.85
CA GLY A 46 -5.00 -0.09 -6.12
C GLY A 46 -4.69 0.81 -4.92
N HIS A 47 -5.29 0.56 -3.75
CA HIS A 47 -5.10 1.38 -2.55
C HIS A 47 -4.42 0.62 -1.42
N SER A 48 -3.58 1.31 -0.67
CA SER A 48 -2.98 0.80 0.55
C SER A 48 -3.93 0.92 1.73
N TYR A 49 -4.01 -0.12 2.53
CA TYR A 49 -4.77 -0.17 3.78
C TYR A 49 -3.85 -0.61 4.92
N VAL A 50 -3.86 0.14 6.02
CA VAL A 50 -3.08 -0.11 7.23
C VAL A 50 -3.99 -0.67 8.31
N ARG A 51 -3.54 -1.71 9.00
CA ARG A 51 -4.24 -2.28 10.14
C ARG A 51 -4.09 -1.39 11.36
N GLU A 52 -5.20 -0.84 11.82
CA GLU A 52 -5.29 -0.10 13.07
C GLU A 52 -5.79 -1.01 14.20
N GLY A 53 -4.99 -1.13 15.26
CA GLY A 53 -5.36 -1.82 16.50
C GLY A 53 -5.24 -3.36 16.46
N SER A 54 -5.23 -3.95 17.66
CA SER A 54 -5.14 -5.40 17.86
C SER A 54 -6.51 -6.05 18.11
N THR A 55 -7.43 -5.33 18.77
CA THR A 55 -8.78 -5.78 19.12
C THR A 55 -9.80 -4.96 18.33
N GLY A 56 -10.63 -5.60 17.50
CA GLY A 56 -11.53 -4.87 16.58
C GLY A 56 -10.76 -4.17 15.46
N ALA A 57 -9.70 -4.82 14.97
CA ALA A 57 -8.79 -4.26 13.99
C ALA A 57 -9.54 -3.82 12.73
N ARG A 58 -9.31 -2.57 12.32
CA ARG A 58 -9.87 -2.00 11.09
C ARG A 58 -8.74 -1.64 10.15
N TRP A 59 -9.03 -1.74 8.86
CA TRP A 59 -8.08 -1.43 7.81
C TRP A 59 -8.37 -0.03 7.29
N ALA A 60 -7.51 0.92 7.68
CA ALA A 60 -7.61 2.32 7.31
C ALA A 60 -6.84 2.57 6.01
N GLY A 61 -7.50 3.13 5.01
CA GLY A 61 -6.90 3.53 3.76
C GLY A 61 -7.69 4.66 3.12
N VAL A 62 -7.48 4.86 1.83
CA VAL A 62 -8.20 5.85 1.02
C VAL A 62 -8.98 5.17 -0.10
N ASP A 63 -10.05 5.82 -0.56
CA ASP A 63 -10.71 5.47 -1.82
C ASP A 63 -10.09 6.22 -3.01
N ASP A 64 -10.53 5.92 -4.23
CA ASP A 64 -10.09 6.60 -5.46
C ASP A 64 -10.34 8.12 -5.46
N ARG A 65 -11.15 8.62 -4.54
CA ARG A 65 -11.47 10.05 -4.39
C ARG A 65 -10.62 10.71 -3.30
N GLY A 66 -9.67 9.98 -2.72
CA GLY A 66 -8.82 10.45 -1.63
C GLY A 66 -9.55 10.54 -0.29
N ARG A 67 -10.73 9.94 -0.13
CA ARG A 67 -11.47 9.97 1.14
C ARG A 67 -11.04 8.81 2.03
N ALA A 68 -10.90 9.10 3.32
CA ALA A 68 -10.61 8.08 4.31
C ALA A 68 -11.68 6.97 4.30
N ARG A 69 -11.23 5.73 4.25
CA ARG A 69 -12.07 4.54 4.19
C ARG A 69 -11.55 3.51 5.18
N PHE A 70 -12.48 2.97 5.98
CA PHE A 70 -12.20 1.89 6.91
C PHE A 70 -12.88 0.62 6.41
N LEU A 71 -12.12 -0.47 6.35
CA LEU A 71 -12.58 -1.79 5.96
C LEU A 71 -12.41 -2.78 7.10
N THR A 72 -13.27 -3.78 7.17
CA THR A 72 -13.09 -4.93 8.05
C THR A 72 -12.24 -6.01 7.37
N ASP A 73 -11.74 -6.99 8.13
CA ASP A 73 -11.09 -8.16 7.54
C ASP A 73 -12.00 -8.89 6.54
N ALA A 74 -13.31 -8.95 6.81
CA ALA A 74 -14.30 -9.55 5.92
C ALA A 74 -14.43 -8.77 4.60
N ASP A 75 -14.39 -7.44 4.64
CA ASP A 75 -14.46 -6.61 3.43
C ASP A 75 -13.23 -6.80 2.54
N LEU A 76 -12.04 -6.83 3.12
CA LEU A 76 -10.81 -7.09 2.38
C LEU A 76 -10.80 -8.50 1.77
N ARG A 77 -11.23 -9.52 2.53
CA ARG A 77 -11.35 -10.90 2.01
C ARG A 77 -12.29 -10.97 0.81
N ARG A 78 -13.40 -10.23 0.82
CA ARG A 78 -14.36 -10.19 -0.31
C ARG A 78 -13.81 -9.43 -1.52
N ARG A 79 -13.11 -8.33 -1.30
CA ARG A 79 -12.53 -7.49 -2.36
C ARG A 79 -11.30 -8.11 -3.00
N GLY A 80 -10.62 -8.99 -2.27
CA GLY A 80 -9.28 -9.46 -2.61
C GLY A 80 -8.24 -8.43 -2.18
N TRP A 81 -7.16 -8.91 -1.60
CA TRP A 81 -6.06 -8.08 -1.13
C TRP A 81 -4.73 -8.78 -1.39
N SER A 82 -3.64 -8.04 -1.32
CA SER A 82 -2.27 -8.53 -1.50
C SER A 82 -1.33 -7.92 -0.46
N HIS A 83 -0.31 -8.67 -0.06
CA HIS A 83 0.72 -8.18 0.86
C HIS A 83 1.75 -7.29 0.16
N ARG A 84 1.78 -7.32 -1.18
CA ARG A 84 2.63 -6.49 -2.03
C ARG A 84 1.73 -5.58 -2.87
N GLN A 85 2.23 -4.37 -3.14
CA GLN A 85 1.66 -3.49 -4.16
C GLN A 85 1.78 -4.20 -5.54
N ALA A 86 0.69 -4.20 -6.31
CA ALA A 86 0.67 -4.67 -7.69
C ALA A 86 0.75 -3.48 -8.65
#